data_AF-E5BHK3-F1
#
_entry.id   AF-E5BHK3-F1
#
_cell.length_a   1.000
_cell.length_b   1.000
_cell.length_c   1.000
_cell.angle_alpha   90.00
_cell.angle_beta   90.00
_cell.angle_gamma   90.00
#
_symmetry.space_group_name_H-M   'P 1'
#
loop_
_entity.id
_entity.type
_entity.pdbx_description
1 polymer ?
#
loop_
_entity_poly.entity_id
_entity_poly.type
_entity_poly.pdbx_seq_one_letter_code
_entity_poly.pdbx_strand_id
1 'polypeptide(L)' 'MKMAKEKYERSKPHVNIGTIGHVDHGKTTTTAAISKVLSDLGLAQKVDFDKIDVAPEERERGITINTAHIEYETEK' A
#
# COMPACT_ATOMS: atom_id res chain seq x y z
N MET A 1 -0.51 25.10 1.29
CA MET A 1 0.67 24.88 2.14
C MET A 1 1.02 23.40 2.06
N LYS A 2 2.05 23.01 1.29
CA LYS A 2 2.50 21.60 1.23
C LYS A 2 3.09 21.27 2.60
N MET A 3 2.48 20.35 3.36
CA MET A 3 3.14 19.78 4.53
C MET A 3 4.47 19.19 4.06
N ALA A 4 5.56 19.65 4.66
CA ALA A 4 6.84 18.99 4.49
C ALA A 4 6.66 17.51 4.88
N LYS A 5 7.16 16.58 4.07
CA LYS A 5 7.16 15.14 4.42
C LYS A 5 7.76 15.03 5.82
N GLU A 6 6.98 14.50 6.77
CA GLU A 6 7.47 14.29 8.13
C GLU A 6 8.76 13.49 8.10
N LYS A 7 9.69 13.84 8.99
CA LYS A 7 10.97 13.14 9.08
C LYS A 7 10.69 11.72 9.57
N TYR A 8 10.92 10.74 8.73
CA TYR A 8 10.71 9.33 9.07
C TYR A 8 11.55 8.94 10.30
N GLU A 9 10.88 8.55 11.39
CA GLU A 9 11.53 8.05 12.59
C GLU A 9 11.86 6.56 12.44
N ARG A 10 13.15 6.22 12.50
CA ARG A 10 13.63 4.83 12.42
C ARG A 10 13.61 4.15 13.79
N SER A 11 12.44 4.08 14.41
CA SER A 11 12.25 3.45 15.73
C SER A 11 12.23 1.90 15.64
N LYS A 12 11.85 1.35 14.48
CA LYS A 12 11.73 -0.08 14.21
C LYS A 12 12.60 -0.52 13.02
N PRO A 13 13.01 -1.80 12.93
CA PRO A 13 13.65 -2.34 11.74
C PRO A 13 12.77 -2.15 10.50
N HIS A 14 13.34 -1.59 9.43
CA HIS A 14 12.62 -1.37 8.18
C HIS A 14 12.92 -2.51 7.19
N VAL A 15 11.87 -3.09 6.62
CA VAL A 15 11.97 -4.17 5.62
C VAL A 15 11.17 -3.78 4.39
N ASN A 16 11.79 -3.88 3.21
CA ASN A 16 11.09 -3.75 1.93
C ASN A 16 10.43 -5.09 1.59
N ILE A 17 9.11 -5.09 1.41
CA ILE A 17 8.34 -6.25 0.98
C ILE A 17 7.48 -5.91 -0.23
N GLY A 18 7.08 -6.94 -0.98
CA GLY A 18 6.25 -6.79 -2.18
C GLY A 18 5.33 -7.98 -2.39
N THR A 19 4.14 -7.70 -2.93
CA THR A 19 3.13 -8.71 -3.25
C THR A 19 3.28 -9.12 -4.71
N ILE A 20 3.77 -10.33 -4.97
CA ILE A 20 4.02 -10.86 -6.32
C ILE A 20 3.12 -12.07 -6.64
N GLY A 21 2.91 -12.36 -7.93
CA GLY A 21 2.03 -13.44 -8.37
C GLY A 21 1.43 -13.22 -9.77
N HIS A 22 0.76 -14.25 -10.31
CA HIS A 22 0.12 -14.21 -11.62
C HIS A 22 -1.04 -13.18 -11.68
N VAL A 23 -1.48 -12.81 -12.89
CA VAL A 23 -2.66 -11.96 -13.08
C VAL A 23 -3.88 -12.58 -12.37
N ASP A 24 -4.77 -11.75 -11.85
CA ASP A 24 -5.98 -12.12 -11.08
C ASP A 24 -5.77 -12.89 -9.77
N HIS A 25 -4.54 -13.05 -9.28
CA HIS A 25 -4.26 -13.64 -7.96
C HIS A 25 -4.48 -12.67 -6.78
N GLY A 26 -5.17 -11.54 -6.99
CA GLY A 26 -5.58 -10.66 -5.90
C GLY A 26 -4.45 -9.89 -5.20
N LYS A 27 -3.33 -9.61 -5.87
CA LYS A 27 -2.19 -8.87 -5.29
C LYS A 27 -2.59 -7.50 -4.72
N THR A 28 -3.39 -6.75 -5.50
CA THR A 28 -3.89 -5.42 -5.15
C THR A 28 -4.89 -5.49 -4.01
N THR A 29 -5.83 -6.43 -4.07
CA THR A 29 -6.82 -6.69 -3.01
C THR A 29 -6.16 -7.06 -1.68
N THR A 30 -5.15 -7.93 -1.72
CA THR A 30 -4.38 -8.34 -0.53
C THR A 30 -3.66 -7.13 0.07
N THR A 31 -3.06 -6.30 -0.77
CA THR A 31 -2.34 -5.09 -0.33
C THR A 31 -3.29 -4.08 0.33
N ALA A 32 -4.48 -3.85 -0.24
CA ALA A 32 -5.51 -3.00 0.36
C ALA A 32 -6.02 -3.57 1.70
N ALA A 33 -6.20 -4.90 1.79
CA ALA A 33 -6.63 -5.56 3.02
C ALA A 33 -5.62 -5.42 4.16
N ILE A 34 -4.32 -5.59 3.87
CA ILE A 34 -3.23 -5.37 4.85
C ILE A 34 -3.30 -3.94 5.40
N SER A 35 -3.38 -2.95 4.51
CA SER A 35 -3.49 -1.55 4.90
C SER A 35 -4.72 -1.27 5.76
N LYS A 36 -5.88 -1.86 5.43
CA LYS A 36 -7.10 -1.75 6.23
C LYS A 36 -6.91 -2.32 7.64
N VAL A 37 -6.43 -3.55 7.75
CA VAL A 37 -6.23 -4.22 9.06
C VAL A 37 -5.28 -3.43 9.94
N LEU A 38 -4.15 -2.96 9.40
CA LEU A 38 -3.17 -2.20 10.17
C LEU A 38 -3.65 -0.78 10.50
N SER A 39 -4.45 -0.17 9.63
CA SER A 39 -5.05 1.14 9.91
C SER A 39 -6.07 1.07 11.04
N ASP A 40 -6.82 -0.02 11.17
CA ASP A 40 -7.73 -0.24 12.30
C ASP A 40 -6.98 -0.38 13.63
N LEU A 41 -5.70 -0.72 13.60
CA LEU A 41 -4.80 -0.73 14.76
C LEU A 41 -4.03 0.59 14.97
N GLY A 42 -4.23 1.59 14.09
CA GLY A 42 -3.47 2.85 14.12
C GLY A 42 -2.02 2.74 13.63
N LEU A 43 -1.67 1.62 12.98
CA LEU A 43 -0.31 1.28 12.52
C LEU A 43 -0.08 1.56 11.03
N ALA A 44 -1.10 2.05 10.32
CA ALA A 44 -1.01 2.43 8.92
C ALA A 44 -2.06 3.48 8.56
N GLN A 45 -1.84 4.18 7.45
CA GLN A 45 -2.93 4.88 6.77
C GLN A 45 -3.71 3.89 5.91
N LYS A 46 -5.04 3.93 5.98
CA LYS A 46 -5.90 3.13 5.10
C LYS A 46 -5.71 3.57 3.65
N VAL A 47 -5.34 2.63 2.79
CA VAL A 47 -5.22 2.79 1.34
C VAL A 47 -6.31 1.94 0.70
N ASP A 48 -7.25 2.60 0.03
CA ASP A 48 -8.30 1.92 -0.73
C ASP A 48 -7.72 1.34 -2.02
N PHE A 49 -8.35 0.27 -2.52
CA PHE A 49 -7.99 -0.42 -3.77
C PHE A 49 -7.77 0.56 -4.94
N ASP A 50 -8.69 1.51 -5.12
CA ASP A 50 -8.66 2.51 -6.19
C ASP A 50 -7.46 3.47 -6.11
N LYS A 51 -6.77 3.52 -4.96
CA LYS A 51 -5.56 4.32 -4.75
C LYS A 51 -4.28 3.52 -4.99
N ILE A 52 -4.39 2.23 -5.30
CA ILE A 52 -3.26 1.37 -5.69
C ILE A 52 -3.19 1.32 -7.22
N ASP A 53 -4.32 1.11 -7.89
CA ASP A 53 -4.46 1.22 -9.35
C ASP A 53 -4.87 2.67 -9.72
N VAL A 54 -3.88 3.56 -9.74
CA VAL A 54 -4.09 5.01 -9.87
C VAL A 54 -4.11 5.46 -11.33
N ALA A 55 -3.40 4.77 -12.22
CA ALA A 55 -3.33 5.17 -13.61
C ALA A 55 -4.69 4.90 -14.29
N PRO A 56 -5.19 5.83 -15.12
CA PRO A 56 -6.45 5.64 -15.86
C PRO A 56 -6.49 4.31 -16.63
N GLU A 57 -5.36 3.94 -17.22
CA GLU A 57 -5.16 2.71 -17.98
C GLU A 57 -5.25 1.44 -17.12
N GLU A 58 -4.87 1.51 -15.83
CA GLU A 58 -4.97 0.38 -14.88
C GLU A 58 -6.42 0.12 -14.51
N ARG A 59 -7.18 1.19 -14.25
CA ARG A 59 -8.60 1.11 -13.89
C ARG A 59 -9.46 0.61 -15.04
N GLU A 60 -9.17 1.04 -16.27
CA GLU A 60 -9.87 0.57 -17.46
C GLU A 60 -9.60 -0.90 -17.77
N ARG A 61 -8.40 -1.39 -17.46
CA ARG A 61 -7.97 -2.77 -17.76
C ARG A 61 -8.12 -3.74 -16.60
N GLY A 62 -8.39 -3.25 -15.38
CA GLY A 62 -8.51 -4.07 -14.17
C GLY A 62 -7.20 -4.78 -13.77
N ILE A 63 -6.05 -4.24 -14.18
CA ILE A 63 -4.73 -4.82 -13.89
C ILE A 63 -3.77 -3.74 -13.38
N THR A 64 -2.89 -4.11 -12.46
CA THR A 64 -1.79 -3.26 -12.00
C THR A 64 -0.69 -3.21 -13.06
N ILE A 65 -0.33 -2.00 -13.49
CA ILE A 65 0.70 -1.74 -14.51
C ILE A 65 1.95 -1.13 -13.86
N ASN A 66 1.76 -0.27 -12.87
CA ASN A 66 2.78 0.45 -12.12
C ASN A 66 2.90 -0.11 -10.70
N THR A 67 4.12 -0.09 -10.17
CA THR A 67 4.36 -0.45 -8.77
C THR A 67 3.80 0.63 -7.84
N ALA A 68 2.90 0.25 -6.95
CA ALA A 68 2.45 1.09 -5.85
C ALA A 68 3.32 0.88 -4.60
N HIS A 69 3.69 1.96 -3.93
CA HIS A 69 4.41 1.93 -2.66
C HIS A 69 3.47 2.33 -1.52
N ILE A 70 3.34 1.45 -0.52
CA ILE A 70 2.52 1.67 0.67
C ILE A 70 3.40 1.45 1.90
N GLU A 71 3.34 2.38 2.84
CA GLU A 71 4.01 2.26 4.14
C GLU A 71 3.00 1.77 5.19
N TYR A 72 3.43 0.80 5.99
CA TYR A 72 2.72 0.31 7.17
C TYR A 72 3.72 -0.32 8.14
N GLU A 73 3.34 -0.42 9.41
CA GLU A 73 4.14 -1.06 10.44
C GLU A 73 3.34 -2.09 11.27
N THR A 74 4.05 -2.87 12.07
CA THR A 74 3.48 -3.86 13.00
C THR A 74 3.83 -3.51 14.45
N GLU A 75 3.14 -4.13 15.41
CA GLU A 75 3.41 -3.92 16.84
C GLU A 75 4.81 -4.40 17.29
N LYS A 76 5.41 -5.32 16.52
CA LYS A 76 6.76 -5.85 16.73
C LYS A 76 7.66 -5.48 15.56
#